data_AF-A0A0D2Y754-F1
#
_entry.id   AF-A0A0D2Y754-F1
#
_cell.length_a   1.000
_cell.length_b   1.000
_cell.length_c   1.000
_cell.angle_alpha   90.00
_cell.angle_beta   90.00
_cell.angle_gamma   90.00
#
_symmetry.space_group_name_H-M   'P 1'
#
loop_
_entity.id
_entity.type
_entity.pdbx_description
1 polymer ?
#
loop_
_entity_poly.entity_id
_entity_poly.type
_entity_poly.pdbx_seq_one_letter_code
_entity_poly.pdbx_strand_id
1 'polypeptide(L)'
;MMSPGLVERSKSSEEYEVDINGIKLPAVYSNLDKLLLIVDPETYLPYIIRTEEQHPIYGYATKDVYLSNYKEVQGIKFPHTIQTIYNSSSQRLGVVLEDFVIDKINATAEFPKDFFDPGSDGQNRIMQKKTLGVPSGLVTDYSTSLLGSPVKNVSVDALKSIRPVDLLQLYWLIIDDSHDLGFKQLIIEFENEVIVCDAPPFWSEAVMEWIKKTIGKKVTYVAMAVDYWSSVPGAQFITFNQTHPYVHRDNKIQAWFNWADQAPHAADWTYVMVTEHCPNKDSPIFVFEADTWEAGLSVDLGNQQQMRQWLDQTLDDGLPRSATRWRKRAALCNESSVKKNKDD
;
A
#
# COMPACT_ATOMS: atom_id res chain seq x y z
N MET A 1 20.53 -37.83 9.04
CA MET A 1 19.17 -38.09 9.59
C MET A 1 18.33 -36.87 9.25
N MET A 2 17.32 -37.00 8.39
CA MET A 2 16.39 -35.88 8.13
C MET A 2 15.53 -35.64 9.38
N SER A 3 15.20 -34.37 9.64
CA SER A 3 14.33 -33.97 10.77
C SER A 3 12.95 -34.65 10.65
N PRO A 4 12.36 -35.16 11.75
CA PRO A 4 11.05 -35.82 11.75
C PRO A 4 9.93 -34.97 11.12
N GLY A 5 9.99 -33.63 11.23
CA GLY A 5 9.00 -32.73 10.64
C GLY A 5 9.07 -32.61 9.11
N LEU A 6 10.23 -32.89 8.51
CA LEU A 6 10.39 -32.95 7.04
C LEU A 6 9.80 -34.24 6.45
N VAL A 7 9.76 -35.32 7.25
CA VAL A 7 9.22 -36.64 6.86
C VAL A 7 7.69 -36.69 6.96
N GLU A 8 7.07 -35.89 7.83
CA GLU A 8 5.60 -35.74 7.85
C GLU A 8 5.08 -34.86 6.70
N ARG A 9 5.80 -33.80 6.31
CA ARG A 9 5.41 -32.89 5.21
C ARG A 9 5.43 -33.56 3.83
N SER A 10 6.27 -34.56 3.62
CA SER A 10 6.35 -35.28 2.34
C SER A 10 5.13 -36.18 2.06
N LYS A 11 4.27 -36.46 3.04
CA LYS A 11 3.08 -37.32 2.87
C LYS A 11 1.84 -36.60 2.30
N SER A 12 1.83 -35.28 2.26
CA SER A 12 0.73 -34.47 1.69
C SER A 12 1.10 -33.80 0.37
N SER A 13 2.17 -34.26 -0.26
CA SER A 13 2.69 -33.67 -1.49
C SER A 13 2.29 -34.53 -2.69
N GLU A 14 1.98 -33.87 -3.79
CA GLU A 14 1.55 -34.51 -5.04
C GLU A 14 2.50 -34.12 -6.17
N GLU A 15 2.86 -35.08 -7.02
CA GLU A 15 3.74 -34.87 -8.17
C GLU A 15 2.93 -34.46 -9.40
N TYR A 16 3.44 -33.47 -10.12
CA TYR A 16 2.81 -32.86 -11.30
C TYR A 16 3.83 -32.70 -12.42
N GLU A 17 3.31 -32.59 -13.64
CA GLU A 17 4.05 -32.03 -14.77
C GLU A 17 3.38 -30.72 -15.17
N VAL A 18 4.17 -29.65 -15.23
CA VAL A 18 3.69 -28.29 -15.53
C VAL A 18 4.29 -27.85 -16.84
N ASP A 19 3.45 -27.35 -17.76
CA ASP A 19 3.91 -26.69 -18.97
C ASP A 19 4.20 -25.22 -18.67
N ILE A 20 5.44 -24.79 -18.94
CA ILE A 20 5.85 -23.40 -18.89
C ILE A 20 6.46 -23.04 -20.23
N ASN A 21 5.77 -22.18 -20.98
CA ASN A 21 6.20 -21.71 -22.30
C ASN A 21 6.51 -22.86 -23.28
N GLY A 22 5.74 -23.95 -23.23
CA GLY A 22 5.92 -25.12 -24.09
C GLY A 22 6.98 -26.12 -23.59
N ILE A 23 7.54 -25.90 -22.40
CA ILE A 23 8.49 -26.81 -21.75
C ILE A 23 7.78 -27.50 -20.58
N LYS A 24 7.77 -28.84 -20.62
CA LYS A 24 7.24 -29.67 -19.54
C LYS A 24 8.29 -29.83 -18.44
N LEU A 25 7.93 -29.44 -17.23
CA LEU A 25 8.81 -29.47 -16.07
C LEU A 25 8.19 -30.28 -14.93
N PRO A 26 9.01 -31.08 -14.20
CA PRO A 26 8.53 -31.78 -13.03
C PRO A 26 8.23 -30.79 -11.90
N ALA A 27 7.15 -31.02 -11.17
CA ALA A 27 6.75 -30.20 -10.05
C ALA A 27 6.19 -31.02 -8.88
N VAL A 28 6.27 -30.46 -7.68
CA VAL A 28 5.74 -31.04 -6.44
C VAL A 28 4.87 -29.99 -5.76
N TYR A 29 3.60 -30.32 -5.53
CA TYR A 29 2.64 -29.45 -4.85
C TYR A 29 2.53 -29.82 -3.37
N SER A 30 2.66 -28.85 -2.47
CA SER A 30 2.38 -29.01 -1.04
C SER A 30 0.95 -28.59 -0.74
N ASN A 31 0.10 -29.55 -0.36
CA ASN A 31 -1.28 -29.26 0.06
C ASN A 31 -1.35 -28.43 1.36
N LEU A 32 -0.31 -28.48 2.20
CA LEU A 32 -0.21 -27.76 3.46
C LEU A 32 0.09 -26.28 3.23
N ASP A 33 1.09 -26.00 2.41
CA ASP A 33 1.58 -24.65 2.19
C ASP A 33 0.89 -23.97 0.99
N LYS A 34 0.13 -24.73 0.19
CA LYS A 34 -0.49 -24.29 -1.07
C LYS A 34 0.53 -23.72 -2.05
N LEU A 35 1.72 -24.34 -2.07
CA LEU A 35 2.86 -23.99 -2.90
C LEU A 35 3.15 -25.10 -3.91
N LEU A 36 3.47 -24.71 -5.14
CA LEU A 36 3.96 -25.59 -6.18
C LEU A 36 5.45 -25.33 -6.40
N LEU A 37 6.28 -26.33 -6.15
CA LEU A 37 7.72 -26.29 -6.41
C LEU A 37 8.00 -26.95 -7.76
N ILE A 38 8.49 -26.17 -8.72
CA ILE A 38 8.86 -26.64 -10.06
C ILE A 38 10.37 -26.77 -10.10
N VAL A 39 10.86 -27.92 -10.58
CA VAL A 39 12.25 -28.34 -10.44
C VAL A 39 12.89 -28.41 -11.82
N ASP A 40 14.15 -27.98 -11.90
CA ASP A 40 14.98 -28.20 -13.09
C ASP A 40 15.30 -29.70 -13.22
N PRO A 41 14.90 -30.37 -14.32
CA PRO A 41 15.06 -31.81 -14.48
C PRO A 41 16.53 -32.25 -14.65
N GLU A 42 17.43 -31.36 -15.04
CA GLU A 42 18.86 -31.67 -15.22
C GLU A 42 19.63 -31.50 -13.91
N THR A 43 19.36 -30.41 -13.19
CA THR A 43 20.11 -30.06 -11.97
C THR A 43 19.45 -30.51 -10.69
N TYR A 44 18.17 -30.87 -10.74
CA TYR A 44 17.30 -31.18 -9.59
C TYR A 44 17.18 -30.03 -8.57
N LEU A 45 17.50 -28.81 -8.99
CA LEU A 45 17.40 -27.61 -8.16
C LEU A 45 16.02 -26.96 -8.31
N PRO A 46 15.52 -26.26 -7.26
CA PRO A 46 14.35 -25.41 -7.37
C PRO A 46 14.49 -24.42 -8.52
N TYR A 47 13.55 -24.44 -9.45
CA TYR A 47 13.54 -23.52 -10.58
C TYR A 47 12.50 -22.43 -10.37
N ILE A 48 11.27 -22.80 -10.02
CA ILE A 48 10.18 -21.87 -9.73
C ILE A 48 9.47 -22.31 -8.46
N ILE A 49 9.17 -21.35 -7.58
CA ILE A 49 8.22 -21.53 -6.48
C ILE A 49 6.97 -20.73 -6.84
N ARG A 50 5.84 -21.42 -7.01
CA ARG A 50 4.58 -20.84 -7.46
C ARG A 50 3.51 -20.90 -6.37
N THR A 51 2.83 -19.78 -6.19
CA THR A 51 1.49 -19.73 -5.59
C THR A 51 0.46 -19.43 -6.66
N GLU A 52 -0.73 -19.99 -6.49
CA GLU A 52 -1.87 -19.75 -7.37
C GLU A 52 -2.98 -19.03 -6.62
N GLU A 53 -3.67 -18.13 -7.30
CA GLU A 53 -4.87 -17.51 -6.77
C GLU A 53 -5.91 -17.21 -7.83
N GLN A 54 -7.16 -17.12 -7.39
CA GLN A 54 -8.25 -16.57 -8.19
C GLN A 54 -8.37 -15.08 -7.87
N HIS A 55 -7.76 -14.23 -8.69
CA HIS A 55 -7.79 -12.79 -8.54
C HIS A 55 -9.11 -12.20 -9.11
N PRO A 56 -9.81 -11.30 -8.40
CA PRO A 56 -11.08 -10.74 -8.89
C PRO A 56 -10.95 -9.93 -10.20
N ILE A 57 -9.80 -9.29 -10.42
CA ILE A 57 -9.54 -8.43 -11.60
C ILE A 57 -8.79 -9.22 -12.68
N TYR A 58 -7.77 -9.97 -12.25
CA TYR A 58 -6.84 -10.66 -13.14
C TYR A 58 -7.26 -12.10 -13.41
N GLY A 59 -8.40 -12.57 -12.87
CA GLY A 59 -8.83 -13.95 -13.01
C GLY A 59 -7.82 -14.91 -12.36
N TYR A 60 -7.65 -16.09 -12.94
CA TYR A 60 -6.64 -17.02 -12.46
C TYR A 60 -5.24 -16.44 -12.66
N ALA A 61 -4.49 -16.28 -11.56
CA ALA A 61 -3.19 -15.65 -11.52
C ALA A 61 -2.17 -16.52 -10.77
N THR A 62 -0.90 -16.38 -11.14
CA THR A 62 0.22 -17.02 -10.45
C THR A 62 1.24 -15.99 -10.00
N LYS A 63 1.82 -16.22 -8.83
CA LYS A 63 2.99 -15.50 -8.36
C LYS A 63 4.15 -16.49 -8.31
N ASP A 64 5.13 -16.26 -9.16
CA ASP A 64 6.22 -17.17 -9.45
C ASP A 64 7.53 -16.54 -8.97
N VAL A 65 8.23 -17.20 -8.07
CA VAL A 65 9.61 -16.86 -7.70
C VAL A 65 10.55 -17.73 -8.52
N TYR A 66 11.22 -17.12 -9.50
CA TYR A 66 12.25 -17.73 -10.31
C TYR A 66 13.58 -17.72 -9.58
N LEU A 67 14.23 -18.87 -9.56
CA LEU A 67 15.52 -19.09 -8.90
C LEU A 67 16.53 -19.52 -9.94
N SER A 68 17.59 -18.72 -10.11
CA SER A 68 18.59 -19.00 -11.14
C SER A 68 20.00 -18.59 -10.71
N ASN A 69 20.96 -18.85 -11.59
CA ASN A 69 22.38 -18.56 -11.38
C ASN A 69 22.92 -19.17 -10.07
N TYR A 70 22.66 -20.46 -9.88
CA TYR A 70 23.08 -21.15 -8.67
C TYR A 70 24.62 -21.18 -8.56
N LYS A 71 25.14 -20.77 -7.40
CA LYS A 71 26.57 -20.91 -7.08
C LYS A 71 26.74 -21.76 -5.83
N GLU A 72 27.83 -22.51 -5.80
CA GLU A 72 28.18 -23.35 -4.67
C GLU A 72 28.90 -22.53 -3.59
N VAL A 73 28.40 -22.61 -2.37
CA VAL A 73 29.03 -22.04 -1.17
C VAL A 73 29.10 -23.15 -0.14
N GLN A 74 30.32 -23.61 0.14
CA GLN A 74 30.59 -24.67 1.12
C GLN A 74 29.80 -25.97 0.85
N GLY A 75 29.71 -26.39 -0.41
CA GLY A 75 29.01 -27.62 -0.82
C GLY A 75 27.49 -27.49 -0.94
N ILE A 76 26.92 -26.31 -0.68
CA ILE A 76 25.49 -26.02 -0.86
C ILE A 76 25.32 -25.07 -2.04
N LYS A 77 24.42 -25.39 -2.96
CA LYS A 77 24.08 -24.52 -4.10
C LYS A 77 22.99 -23.54 -3.68
N PHE A 78 23.26 -22.24 -3.87
CA PHE A 78 22.31 -21.17 -3.58
C PHE A 78 22.00 -20.38 -4.86
N PRO A 79 20.73 -20.01 -5.11
CA PRO A 79 20.39 -19.14 -6.22
C PRO A 79 21.01 -17.77 -5.98
N HIS A 80 21.64 -17.18 -7.00
CA HIS A 80 22.17 -15.81 -6.91
C HIS A 80 21.31 -14.80 -7.67
N THR A 81 20.31 -15.25 -8.39
CA THR A 81 19.32 -14.39 -9.03
C THR A 81 17.95 -14.85 -8.60
N ILE A 82 17.17 -13.93 -8.04
CA ILE A 82 15.80 -14.16 -7.62
C ILE A 82 14.94 -13.13 -8.34
N GLN A 83 13.95 -13.62 -9.09
CA GLN A 83 13.00 -12.77 -9.78
C GLN A 83 11.57 -13.20 -9.43
N THR A 84 10.77 -12.28 -8.93
CA THR A 84 9.35 -12.52 -8.63
C THR A 84 8.52 -12.00 -9.80
N ILE A 85 7.77 -12.87 -10.47
CA ILE A 85 6.88 -12.52 -11.57
C ILE A 85 5.44 -12.79 -11.18
N TYR A 86 4.55 -11.84 -11.45
CA TYR A 86 3.11 -12.01 -11.34
C TYR A 86 2.49 -12.17 -12.73
N ASN A 87 1.82 -13.29 -12.94
CA ASN A 87 1.25 -13.69 -14.22
C ASN A 87 -0.27 -13.84 -14.13
N SER A 88 -0.97 -13.47 -15.20
CA SER A 88 -2.38 -13.81 -15.38
C SER A 88 -2.65 -14.20 -16.84
N SER A 89 -3.20 -15.38 -17.02
CA SER A 89 -3.63 -15.88 -18.33
C SER A 89 -4.85 -15.13 -18.85
N SER A 90 -5.75 -14.72 -17.93
CA SER A 90 -7.01 -14.05 -18.28
C SER A 90 -6.78 -12.65 -18.84
N GLN A 91 -5.73 -11.96 -18.37
CA GLN A 91 -5.40 -10.60 -18.80
C GLN A 91 -4.11 -10.52 -19.65
N ARG A 92 -3.52 -11.68 -20.00
CA ARG A 92 -2.22 -11.77 -20.71
C ARG A 92 -1.14 -10.91 -20.03
N LEU A 93 -1.11 -10.98 -18.70
CA LEU A 93 -0.21 -10.22 -17.84
C LEU A 93 1.02 -11.06 -17.49
N GLY A 94 2.20 -10.44 -17.52
CA GLY A 94 3.44 -11.00 -16.98
C GLY A 94 4.36 -9.88 -16.55
N VAL A 95 4.30 -9.50 -15.27
CA VAL A 95 5.01 -8.35 -14.71
C VAL A 95 6.03 -8.81 -13.69
N VAL A 96 7.25 -8.29 -13.79
CA VAL A 96 8.30 -8.49 -12.80
C VAL A 96 8.01 -7.57 -11.61
N LEU A 97 7.73 -8.17 -10.45
CA LEU A 97 7.50 -7.45 -9.19
C LEU A 97 8.81 -7.14 -8.47
N GLU A 98 9.74 -8.10 -8.48
CA GLU A 98 11.04 -7.98 -7.83
C GLU A 98 12.08 -8.66 -8.71
N ASP A 99 13.27 -8.06 -8.77
CA ASP A 99 14.44 -8.63 -9.43
C ASP A 99 15.67 -8.21 -8.66
N PHE A 100 16.36 -9.17 -8.07
CA PHE A 100 17.59 -8.89 -7.35
C PHE A 100 18.64 -9.98 -7.51
N VAL A 101 19.89 -9.53 -7.40
CA VAL A 101 21.07 -10.37 -7.45
C VAL A 101 21.66 -10.45 -6.05
N ILE A 102 21.85 -11.67 -5.55
CA ILE A 102 22.57 -11.92 -4.33
C ILE A 102 24.06 -11.82 -4.66
N ASP A 103 24.72 -10.77 -4.16
CA ASP A 103 26.15 -10.55 -4.38
C ASP A 103 27.02 -11.58 -3.64
N LYS A 104 26.70 -11.80 -2.36
CA LYS A 104 27.50 -12.66 -1.47
C LYS A 104 26.64 -13.41 -0.47
N ILE A 105 26.98 -14.69 -0.28
CA ILE A 105 26.40 -15.56 0.76
C ILE A 105 27.51 -15.97 1.72
N ASN A 106 27.26 -15.80 3.02
CA ASN A 106 28.17 -16.24 4.08
C ASN A 106 27.50 -17.32 4.93
N ALA A 107 27.79 -18.59 4.61
CA ALA A 107 27.27 -19.75 5.33
C ALA A 107 27.87 -19.95 6.74
N THR A 108 28.94 -19.20 7.07
CA THR A 108 29.67 -19.26 8.35
C THR A 108 29.50 -18.00 9.18
N ALA A 109 28.48 -17.20 8.90
CA ALA A 109 28.19 -16.04 9.73
C ALA A 109 27.86 -16.48 11.16
N GLU A 110 28.59 -15.95 12.14
CA GLU A 110 28.27 -16.14 13.55
C GLU A 110 27.29 -15.05 13.97
N PHE A 111 26.15 -15.48 14.52
CA PHE A 111 25.15 -14.57 15.08
C PHE A 111 25.18 -14.69 16.61
N PRO A 112 24.99 -13.58 17.36
CA PRO A 112 24.72 -13.63 18.79
C PRO A 112 23.56 -14.60 19.11
N LYS A 113 23.59 -15.21 20.29
CA LYS A 113 22.58 -16.22 20.69
C LYS A 113 21.15 -15.68 20.68
N ASP A 114 21.00 -14.39 20.89
CA ASP A 114 19.77 -13.62 20.97
C ASP A 114 19.43 -12.89 19.66
N PHE A 115 20.21 -13.07 18.58
CA PHE A 115 20.02 -12.32 17.34
C PHE A 115 18.65 -12.55 16.68
N PHE A 116 18.13 -13.77 16.76
CA PHE A 116 16.80 -14.12 16.26
C PHE A 116 15.75 -14.18 17.38
N ASP A 117 16.13 -13.84 18.61
CA ASP A 117 15.15 -13.79 19.69
C ASP A 117 14.18 -12.64 19.36
N PRO A 118 12.87 -12.92 19.39
CA PRO A 118 11.90 -11.85 19.30
C PRO A 118 12.22 -10.87 20.43
N GLY A 119 12.50 -9.61 20.10
CA GLY A 119 12.64 -8.56 21.10
C GLY A 119 11.39 -8.46 21.99
N SER A 120 11.37 -7.53 22.95
CA SER A 120 10.19 -7.29 23.81
C SER A 120 8.87 -7.13 23.05
N ASP A 121 8.92 -6.77 21.76
CA ASP A 121 7.78 -6.55 20.87
C ASP A 121 7.31 -7.81 20.11
N GLY A 122 8.06 -8.91 20.18
CA GLY A 122 7.83 -10.13 19.40
C GLY A 122 7.17 -11.29 20.17
N GLN A 123 6.98 -11.16 21.48
CA GLN A 123 6.19 -12.13 22.24
C GLN A 123 4.69 -11.93 21.94
N ASN A 124 4.11 -12.86 21.19
CA ASN A 124 2.68 -12.95 20.84
C ASN A 124 2.18 -12.10 19.66
N ARG A 125 2.94 -11.98 18.56
CA ARG A 125 2.26 -11.76 17.28
C ARG A 125 1.58 -13.06 16.87
N ILE A 126 0.33 -13.24 17.30
CA ILE A 126 -0.57 -14.24 16.72
C ILE A 126 -0.65 -13.87 15.24
N MET A 127 0.03 -14.63 14.36
CA MET A 127 -0.24 -14.55 12.93
C MET A 127 -1.72 -14.78 12.76
N GLN A 128 -2.45 -13.72 12.39
CA GLN A 128 -3.87 -13.85 12.14
C GLN A 128 -4.02 -14.85 10.98
N LYS A 129 -4.78 -15.91 11.20
CA LYS A 129 -5.14 -16.82 10.11
C LYS A 129 -5.80 -15.98 9.03
N LYS A 130 -5.33 -16.15 7.79
CA LYS A 130 -5.95 -15.58 6.59
C LYS A 130 -7.47 -15.74 6.69
N THR A 131 -8.20 -14.63 6.60
CA THR A 131 -9.67 -14.65 6.63
C THR A 131 -10.17 -15.55 5.51
N LEU A 132 -10.95 -16.57 5.87
CA LEU A 132 -11.48 -17.53 4.91
C LEU A 132 -12.32 -16.76 3.86
N GLY A 133 -11.99 -16.91 2.58
CA GLY A 133 -12.72 -16.27 1.48
C GLY A 133 -12.17 -14.93 1.00
N VAL A 134 -11.07 -14.41 1.57
CA VAL A 134 -10.39 -13.20 1.06
C VAL A 134 -9.13 -13.62 0.27
N PRO A 135 -9.15 -13.56 -1.08
CA PRO A 135 -7.96 -13.71 -1.94
C PRO A 135 -6.78 -12.82 -1.50
N SER A 136 -5.55 -13.28 -1.72
CA SER A 136 -4.36 -12.53 -1.27
C SER A 136 -4.12 -11.26 -2.09
N GLY A 137 -4.43 -11.28 -3.40
CA GLY A 137 -4.28 -10.11 -4.27
C GLY A 137 -5.33 -9.00 -4.07
N LEU A 138 -6.41 -9.26 -3.33
CA LEU A 138 -7.51 -8.30 -3.13
C LEU A 138 -7.11 -7.00 -2.43
N VAL A 139 -6.07 -7.05 -1.61
CA VAL A 139 -5.73 -5.89 -0.78
C VAL A 139 -4.66 -5.03 -1.44
N THR A 140 -3.65 -5.67 -2.03
CA THR A 140 -2.57 -4.98 -2.74
C THR A 140 -3.05 -4.35 -4.05
N ASP A 141 -3.82 -5.08 -4.85
CA ASP A 141 -4.10 -4.66 -6.23
C ASP A 141 -5.18 -3.58 -6.33
N TYR A 142 -6.15 -3.50 -5.42
CA TYR A 142 -7.16 -2.43 -5.45
C TYR A 142 -6.57 -1.04 -5.13
N SER A 143 -5.50 -0.99 -4.33
CA SER A 143 -4.79 0.26 -4.01
C SER A 143 -3.89 0.74 -5.17
N THR A 144 -3.27 -0.20 -5.91
CA THR A 144 -2.28 0.09 -6.96
C THR A 144 -2.86 0.16 -8.37
N SER A 145 -4.01 -0.47 -8.63
CA SER A 145 -4.63 -0.49 -9.97
C SER A 145 -5.58 0.69 -10.24
N LEU A 146 -5.61 1.70 -9.35
CA LEU A 146 -6.54 2.85 -9.39
C LEU A 146 -8.03 2.44 -9.40
N LEU A 147 -8.32 1.16 -9.14
CA LEU A 147 -9.67 0.63 -9.00
C LEU A 147 -10.14 0.88 -7.54
N GLY A 148 -10.35 2.14 -7.14
CA GLY A 148 -11.01 2.50 -5.86
C GLY A 148 -12.45 1.93 -5.63
N SER A 149 -13.38 2.58 -4.93
CA SER A 149 -14.84 2.27 -4.95
C SER A 149 -15.61 3.58 -5.05
N PRO A 150 -16.73 3.72 -5.76
CA PRO A 150 -17.43 5.01 -5.80
C PRO A 150 -17.78 5.45 -4.37
N VAL A 151 -17.41 6.67 -3.98
CA VAL A 151 -17.90 7.24 -2.72
C VAL A 151 -19.40 7.40 -2.88
N LYS A 152 -20.17 6.78 -1.98
CA LYS A 152 -21.61 6.97 -1.92
C LYS A 152 -21.89 8.48 -1.85
N ASN A 153 -22.89 8.98 -2.56
CA ASN A 153 -23.35 10.35 -2.30
C ASN A 153 -23.78 10.43 -0.83
N VAL A 154 -23.08 11.26 -0.06
CA VAL A 154 -23.33 11.45 1.37
C VAL A 154 -23.95 12.83 1.55
N SER A 155 -25.02 12.94 2.35
CA SER A 155 -25.55 14.24 2.74
C SER A 155 -24.65 14.87 3.81
N VAL A 156 -24.62 16.19 3.88
CA VAL A 156 -23.83 16.91 4.91
C VAL A 156 -24.15 16.45 6.32
N ASP A 157 -25.43 16.15 6.59
CA ASP A 157 -25.91 15.76 7.91
C ASP A 157 -25.42 14.36 8.34
N ALA A 158 -24.96 13.53 7.39
CA ALA A 158 -24.39 12.22 7.68
C ALA A 158 -22.88 12.25 7.95
N LEU A 159 -22.21 13.38 7.68
CA LEU A 159 -20.78 13.53 7.90
C LEU A 159 -20.48 13.65 9.40
N LYS A 160 -19.45 12.91 9.85
CA LYS A 160 -18.95 12.98 11.23
C LYS A 160 -17.55 13.56 11.21
N SER A 161 -17.18 14.35 12.22
CA SER A 161 -15.81 14.85 12.33
C SER A 161 -15.20 14.46 13.68
N ILE A 162 -13.91 14.12 13.66
CA ILE A 162 -13.11 13.88 14.87
C ILE A 162 -11.82 14.69 14.82
N ARG A 163 -11.19 14.86 15.99
CA ARG A 163 -9.83 15.41 16.12
C ARG A 163 -8.86 14.24 16.21
N PRO A 164 -7.95 14.04 15.25
CA PRO A 164 -7.09 12.86 15.24
C PRO A 164 -5.94 12.97 16.25
N VAL A 165 -5.55 14.19 16.61
CA VAL A 165 -4.54 14.54 17.62
C VAL A 165 -4.98 15.80 18.35
N ASP A 166 -4.24 16.19 19.40
CA ASP A 166 -4.44 17.45 20.12
C ASP A 166 -3.95 18.67 19.32
N LEU A 167 -4.43 18.78 18.07
CA LEU A 167 -4.30 19.95 17.20
C LEU A 167 -5.71 20.34 16.77
N LEU A 168 -6.25 21.38 17.40
CA LEU A 168 -7.63 21.84 17.18
C LEU A 168 -7.90 22.35 15.75
N GLN A 169 -6.86 22.53 14.94
CA GLN A 169 -6.96 22.94 13.55
C GLN A 169 -7.18 21.76 12.61
N LEU A 170 -7.01 20.52 13.09
CA LEU A 170 -7.13 19.32 12.26
C LEU A 170 -8.49 18.66 12.45
N TYR A 171 -9.23 18.52 11.37
CA TYR A 171 -10.44 17.72 11.35
C TYR A 171 -10.21 16.49 10.49
N TRP A 172 -10.68 15.37 10.99
CA TRP A 172 -10.78 14.14 10.26
C TRP A 172 -12.24 13.89 9.96
N LEU A 173 -12.64 14.23 8.74
CA LEU A 173 -14.02 14.16 8.30
C LEU A 173 -14.29 12.74 7.80
N ILE A 174 -15.14 12.02 8.51
CA ILE A 174 -15.58 10.66 8.20
C ILE A 174 -16.76 10.76 7.24
N ILE A 175 -16.52 10.35 6.00
CA ILE A 175 -17.50 10.39 4.92
C ILE A 175 -18.24 9.05 4.83
N ASP A 176 -17.52 7.94 5.02
CA ASP A 176 -18.11 6.60 5.08
C ASP A 176 -17.46 5.82 6.22
N ASP A 177 -18.26 5.27 7.13
CA ASP A 177 -17.83 4.35 8.19
C ASP A 177 -18.61 3.02 8.17
N SER A 178 -19.29 2.70 7.07
CA SER A 178 -20.11 1.49 6.94
C SER A 178 -19.32 0.18 6.88
N HIS A 179 -17.99 0.25 6.88
CA HIS A 179 -17.08 -0.88 6.94
C HIS A 179 -15.75 -0.44 7.57
N ASP A 180 -14.95 -1.41 8.04
CA ASP A 180 -13.61 -1.19 8.62
C ASP A 180 -12.69 -0.38 7.70
N LEU A 181 -12.98 -0.37 6.39
CA LEU A 181 -12.23 0.34 5.38
C LEU A 181 -12.75 1.75 4.97
N GLY A 182 -13.66 2.32 5.75
CA GLY A 182 -14.37 3.56 5.45
C GLY A 182 -13.52 4.78 5.04
N PHE A 183 -14.13 5.71 4.29
CA PHE A 183 -13.48 6.88 3.68
C PHE A 183 -13.43 8.08 4.62
N LYS A 184 -12.27 8.72 4.72
CA LYS A 184 -12.02 9.86 5.60
C LYS A 184 -11.18 10.89 4.87
N GLN A 185 -11.36 12.16 5.22
CA GLN A 185 -10.67 13.28 4.59
C GLN A 185 -10.07 14.20 5.65
N LEU A 186 -8.82 14.59 5.43
CA LEU A 186 -8.15 15.57 6.26
C LEU A 186 -8.57 16.98 5.85
N ILE A 187 -8.97 17.76 6.83
CA ILE A 187 -9.23 19.18 6.72
C ILE A 187 -8.29 19.91 7.69
N ILE A 188 -7.53 20.87 7.17
CA ILE A 188 -6.58 21.69 7.92
C ILE A 188 -7.11 23.11 7.95
N GLU A 189 -7.45 23.61 9.12
CA GLU A 189 -7.99 24.95 9.32
C GLU A 189 -6.89 25.95 9.68
N PHE A 190 -6.65 26.91 8.79
CA PHE A 190 -5.80 28.09 9.04
C PHE A 190 -6.66 29.31 9.39
N GLU A 191 -6.04 30.42 9.78
CA GLU A 191 -6.71 31.66 10.17
C GLU A 191 -7.73 32.15 9.13
N ASN A 192 -7.37 32.15 7.84
CA ASN A 192 -8.18 32.74 6.77
C ASN A 192 -8.81 31.71 5.82
N GLU A 193 -8.32 30.48 5.85
CA GLU A 193 -8.66 29.46 4.85
C GLU A 193 -8.61 28.05 5.43
N VAL A 194 -9.11 27.11 4.64
CA VAL A 194 -9.13 25.70 4.93
C VAL A 194 -8.47 24.97 3.77
N ILE A 195 -7.50 24.12 4.07
CA ILE A 195 -6.95 23.19 3.10
C ILE A 195 -7.65 21.85 3.26
N VAL A 196 -8.20 21.34 2.16
CA VAL A 196 -8.79 20.00 2.09
C VAL A 196 -7.81 19.10 1.35
N CYS A 197 -7.29 18.09 2.04
CA CYS A 197 -6.32 17.18 1.45
C CYS A 197 -7.04 16.06 0.69
N ASP A 198 -6.50 15.72 -0.48
CA ASP A 198 -6.92 14.60 -1.30
C ASP A 198 -8.45 14.60 -1.56
N ALA A 199 -8.89 15.61 -2.33
CA ALA A 199 -10.28 16.09 -2.39
C ALA A 199 -10.88 16.04 -3.79
N PRO A 200 -11.44 14.89 -4.19
CA PRO A 200 -11.79 14.70 -5.59
C PRO A 200 -13.02 15.45 -5.99
N PRO A 201 -13.05 15.90 -7.27
CA PRO A 201 -14.12 16.72 -7.82
C PRO A 201 -15.52 16.18 -7.51
N PHE A 202 -15.70 14.87 -7.64
CA PHE A 202 -17.00 14.21 -7.48
C PHE A 202 -17.44 14.02 -6.03
N TRP A 203 -16.54 14.14 -5.04
CA TRP A 203 -16.84 13.80 -3.63
C TRP A 203 -16.85 15.03 -2.72
N SER A 204 -16.64 16.22 -3.27
CA SER A 204 -16.37 17.43 -2.49
C SER A 204 -17.61 18.27 -2.18
N GLU A 205 -18.79 18.05 -2.79
CA GLU A 205 -19.95 18.94 -2.54
C GLU A 205 -20.39 18.95 -1.07
N ALA A 206 -20.61 17.78 -0.48
CA ALA A 206 -21.01 17.67 0.93
C ALA A 206 -19.90 18.14 1.88
N VAL A 207 -18.64 17.90 1.53
CA VAL A 207 -17.48 18.39 2.30
C VAL A 207 -17.42 19.91 2.28
N MET A 208 -17.59 20.52 1.11
CA MET A 208 -17.60 21.97 0.93
C MET A 208 -18.76 22.62 1.66
N GLU A 209 -19.96 22.02 1.61
CA GLU A 209 -21.11 22.50 2.35
C GLU A 209 -20.91 22.32 3.87
N TRP A 210 -20.28 21.23 4.33
CA TRP A 210 -19.90 21.05 5.73
C TRP A 210 -18.91 22.13 6.19
N ILE A 211 -17.85 22.39 5.42
CA ILE A 211 -16.87 23.45 5.73
C ILE A 211 -17.57 24.81 5.81
N LYS A 212 -18.48 25.10 4.86
CA LYS A 212 -19.26 26.34 4.85
C LYS A 212 -20.14 26.49 6.10
N LYS A 213 -20.79 25.41 6.55
CA LYS A 213 -21.68 25.43 7.74
C LYS A 213 -20.91 25.46 9.06
N THR A 214 -19.77 24.77 9.15
CA THR A 214 -19.07 24.50 10.42
C THR A 214 -17.88 25.43 10.65
N ILE A 215 -17.08 25.71 9.62
CA ILE A 215 -15.85 26.51 9.73
C ILE A 215 -16.04 27.92 9.15
N GLY A 216 -16.79 28.04 8.04
CA GLY A 216 -17.12 29.32 7.41
C GLY A 216 -15.95 30.03 6.73
N LYS A 217 -14.85 29.32 6.45
CA LYS A 217 -13.65 29.85 5.79
C LYS A 217 -13.55 29.43 4.32
N LYS A 218 -12.76 30.17 3.56
CA LYS A 218 -12.48 29.88 2.15
C LYS A 218 -11.73 28.56 2.03
N VAL A 219 -12.06 27.75 1.03
CA VAL A 219 -11.34 26.51 0.74
C VAL A 219 -10.27 26.73 -0.31
N THR A 220 -9.08 26.20 -0.03
CA THR A 220 -7.91 26.20 -0.91
C THR A 220 -7.44 24.76 -1.10
N TYR A 221 -7.03 24.43 -2.32
CA TYR A 221 -6.56 23.10 -2.67
C TYR A 221 -5.06 23.14 -2.96
N VAL A 222 -4.36 22.13 -2.44
CA VAL A 222 -2.92 21.95 -2.68
C VAL A 222 -2.76 20.64 -3.41
N ALA A 223 -2.28 20.69 -4.65
CA ALA A 223 -2.20 19.50 -5.48
C ALA A 223 -1.14 19.61 -6.57
N MET A 224 -0.41 18.51 -6.80
CA MET A 224 0.51 18.34 -7.92
C MET A 224 -0.25 18.00 -9.22
N ALA A 225 -1.28 17.15 -9.13
CA ALA A 225 -2.07 16.67 -10.26
C ALA A 225 -3.16 17.67 -10.69
N VAL A 226 -2.79 18.92 -11.02
CA VAL A 226 -3.75 20.01 -11.28
C VAL A 226 -4.86 19.60 -12.25
N ASP A 227 -4.52 18.92 -13.34
CA ASP A 227 -5.48 18.50 -14.35
C ASP A 227 -6.58 17.60 -13.76
N TYR A 228 -6.21 16.66 -12.88
CA TYR A 228 -7.15 15.76 -12.21
C TYR A 228 -8.12 16.53 -11.30
N TRP A 229 -7.60 17.49 -10.52
CA TRP A 229 -8.41 18.23 -9.55
C TRP A 229 -9.11 19.45 -10.15
N SER A 230 -8.74 19.89 -11.36
CA SER A 230 -9.22 21.11 -12.01
C SER A 230 -10.74 21.20 -12.19
N SER A 231 -11.43 20.05 -12.14
CA SER A 231 -12.89 19.98 -12.22
C SER A 231 -13.62 20.32 -10.92
N VAL A 232 -12.91 20.57 -9.80
CA VAL A 232 -13.51 21.08 -8.55
C VAL A 232 -13.92 22.56 -8.75
N PRO A 233 -15.22 22.92 -8.67
CA PRO A 233 -15.66 24.29 -8.89
C PRO A 233 -15.11 25.27 -7.84
N GLY A 234 -14.53 26.38 -8.29
CA GLY A 234 -14.00 27.43 -7.41
C GLY A 234 -12.70 27.07 -6.68
N ALA A 235 -12.09 25.93 -7.01
CA ALA A 235 -10.80 25.54 -6.45
C ALA A 235 -9.69 26.50 -6.89
N GLN A 236 -8.87 26.90 -5.91
CA GLN A 236 -7.59 27.52 -6.16
C GLN A 236 -6.51 26.48 -5.89
N PHE A 237 -5.62 26.30 -6.86
CA PHE A 237 -4.56 25.31 -6.80
C PHE A 237 -3.23 25.98 -6.46
N ILE A 238 -2.50 25.34 -5.54
CA ILE A 238 -1.10 25.62 -5.28
C ILE A 238 -0.31 24.40 -5.73
N THR A 239 0.59 24.59 -6.68
CA THR A 239 1.53 23.58 -7.16
C THR A 239 2.89 23.79 -6.52
N PHE A 240 3.65 22.71 -6.37
CA PHE A 240 4.98 22.72 -5.78
C PHE A 240 5.84 21.64 -6.44
N ASN A 241 7.10 21.51 -6.06
CA ASN A 241 7.97 20.39 -6.47
C ASN A 241 9.19 20.34 -5.53
N GLN A 242 10.12 19.41 -5.77
CA GLN A 242 11.27 19.23 -4.89
C GLN A 242 12.18 20.46 -4.79
N THR A 243 12.25 21.28 -5.84
CA THR A 243 13.02 22.55 -5.83
C THR A 243 12.24 23.72 -5.25
N HIS A 244 10.92 23.59 -5.15
CA HIS A 244 10.00 24.61 -4.66
C HIS A 244 9.02 23.96 -3.67
N PRO A 245 9.49 23.53 -2.48
CA PRO A 245 8.63 22.90 -1.49
C PRO A 245 7.57 23.87 -1.00
N TYR A 246 6.39 23.36 -0.66
CA TYR A 246 5.30 24.19 -0.17
C TYR A 246 5.04 23.96 1.32
N VAL A 247 5.15 25.06 2.06
CA VAL A 247 4.82 25.12 3.49
C VAL A 247 3.78 26.22 3.66
N HIS A 248 2.61 25.84 4.16
CA HIS A 248 1.57 26.78 4.53
C HIS A 248 1.53 26.95 6.05
N ARG A 249 1.45 28.19 6.54
CA ARG A 249 1.52 28.47 7.98
C ARG A 249 0.75 29.72 8.37
N ASP A 250 0.20 29.69 9.57
CA ASP A 250 -0.33 30.85 10.29
C ASP A 250 0.27 30.92 11.69
N ASN A 251 -0.29 31.72 12.60
CA ASN A 251 0.26 31.86 13.96
C ASN A 251 0.00 30.65 14.87
N LYS A 252 -0.77 29.65 14.41
CA LYS A 252 -1.18 28.47 15.21
C LYS A 252 -0.50 27.20 14.72
N ILE A 253 -0.49 26.97 13.42
CA ILE A 253 -0.01 25.73 12.81
C ILE A 253 0.84 25.99 11.57
N GLN A 254 1.56 24.95 11.15
CA GLN A 254 2.20 24.86 9.84
C GLN A 254 1.97 23.47 9.23
N ALA A 255 1.71 23.43 7.93
CA ALA A 255 1.56 22.23 7.13
C ALA A 255 2.62 22.21 6.04
N TRP A 256 3.39 21.13 6.01
CA TRP A 256 4.44 20.84 5.04
C TRP A 256 3.89 19.83 4.04
N PHE A 257 3.86 20.23 2.77
CA PHE A 257 3.43 19.37 1.67
C PHE A 257 4.68 18.81 1.00
N ASN A 258 4.93 17.53 1.22
CA ASN A 258 6.17 16.87 0.85
C ASN A 258 5.95 16.06 -0.43
N TRP A 259 6.82 16.26 -1.40
CA TRP A 259 6.82 15.59 -2.71
C TRP A 259 8.22 15.10 -3.03
N ALA A 260 8.30 13.94 -3.67
CA ALA A 260 9.55 13.38 -4.19
C ALA A 260 9.35 12.86 -5.61
N ASP A 261 10.38 12.99 -6.45
CA ASP A 261 10.48 12.46 -7.82
C ASP A 261 10.07 10.98 -7.89
N GLN A 262 10.58 10.17 -6.94
CA GLN A 262 10.32 8.74 -6.83
C GLN A 262 9.43 8.42 -5.63
N ALA A 263 8.28 9.09 -5.53
CA ALA A 263 7.34 8.83 -4.45
C ALA A 263 6.77 7.39 -4.52
N PRO A 264 6.52 6.73 -3.36
CA PRO A 264 6.13 5.31 -3.30
C PRO A 264 4.84 4.92 -4.03
N HIS A 265 3.93 5.86 -4.24
CA HIS A 265 2.63 5.60 -4.84
C HIS A 265 2.55 6.05 -6.31
N ALA A 266 2.88 7.31 -6.60
CA ALA A 266 2.83 7.89 -7.95
C ALA A 266 3.78 9.08 -8.08
N ALA A 267 4.17 9.43 -9.31
CA ALA A 267 5.12 10.53 -9.57
C ALA A 267 4.61 11.92 -9.12
N ASP A 268 3.31 12.09 -8.96
CA ASP A 268 2.64 13.30 -8.47
C ASP A 268 2.15 13.17 -7.02
N TRP A 269 2.53 12.09 -6.33
CA TRP A 269 2.07 11.80 -4.99
C TRP A 269 2.75 12.67 -3.92
N THR A 270 1.97 13.05 -2.91
CA THR A 270 2.43 13.91 -1.83
C THR A 270 1.88 13.43 -0.49
N TYR A 271 2.62 13.66 0.59
CA TYR A 271 2.10 13.54 1.94
C TYR A 271 2.18 14.87 2.68
N VAL A 272 1.39 15.02 3.74
CA VAL A 272 1.31 16.25 4.52
C VAL A 272 1.74 16.00 5.95
N MET A 273 2.67 16.81 6.45
CA MET A 273 3.03 16.88 7.87
C MET A 273 2.48 18.17 8.46
N VAL A 274 1.73 18.07 9.56
CA VAL A 274 1.17 19.23 10.28
C VAL A 274 1.69 19.27 11.71
N THR A 275 2.08 20.46 12.13
CA THR A 275 2.60 20.75 13.48
C THR A 275 2.05 22.08 13.97
N GLU A 276 2.22 22.36 15.26
CA GLU A 276 2.12 23.73 15.79
C GLU A 276 3.08 24.68 15.06
N HIS A 277 2.80 25.99 15.06
CA HIS A 277 3.66 26.97 14.40
C HIS A 277 5.12 26.93 14.88
N CYS A 278 5.31 26.76 16.20
CA CYS A 278 6.62 26.62 16.84
C CYS A 278 6.66 25.30 17.60
N PRO A 279 6.84 24.16 16.92
CA PRO A 279 6.82 22.87 17.57
C PRO A 279 8.04 22.69 18.46
N ASN A 280 7.85 22.06 19.61
CA ASN A 280 8.91 21.57 20.48
C ASN A 280 8.90 20.03 20.51
N LYS A 281 9.80 19.44 21.30
CA LYS A 281 9.94 17.97 21.39
C LYS A 281 8.67 17.22 21.83
N ASP A 282 7.78 17.91 22.54
CA ASP A 282 6.53 17.36 23.11
C ASP A 282 5.31 17.78 22.27
N SER A 283 5.50 18.61 21.23
CA SER A 283 4.41 19.05 20.36
C SER A 283 3.85 17.89 19.54
N PRO A 284 2.52 17.84 19.33
CA PRO A 284 1.92 16.86 18.45
C PRO A 284 2.39 17.07 17.00
N ILE A 285 2.74 15.97 16.34
CA ILE A 285 3.08 15.93 14.92
C ILE A 285 2.09 14.99 14.25
N PHE A 286 1.36 15.52 13.28
CA PHE A 286 0.40 14.75 12.50
C PHE A 286 0.92 14.53 11.10
N VAL A 287 0.87 13.28 10.62
CA VAL A 287 1.21 12.95 9.24
C VAL A 287 0.05 12.28 8.56
N PHE A 288 -0.29 12.83 7.40
CA PHE A 288 -1.28 12.34 6.49
C PHE A 288 -0.62 11.87 5.20
N GLU A 289 -0.82 10.61 4.90
CA GLU A 289 -0.45 10.01 3.63
C GLU A 289 -1.68 9.30 3.06
N ALA A 290 -1.80 9.32 1.74
CA ALA A 290 -2.86 8.63 1.02
C ALA A 290 -2.26 7.42 0.30
N ASP A 291 -2.94 6.28 0.39
CA ASP A 291 -2.78 5.16 -0.54
C ASP A 291 -1.37 4.51 -0.60
N THR A 292 -0.50 4.75 0.39
CA THR A 292 0.83 4.12 0.48
C THR A 292 0.96 3.19 1.69
N TRP A 293 0.34 3.54 2.81
CA TRP A 293 0.29 2.69 3.99
C TRP A 293 -1.14 2.55 4.53
N GLU A 294 -1.50 1.32 4.93
CA GLU A 294 -2.84 1.00 5.40
C GLU A 294 -2.83 0.61 6.88
N ALA A 295 -2.96 1.63 7.74
CA ALA A 295 -3.06 1.42 9.18
C ALA A 295 -4.26 0.53 9.55
N GLY A 296 -4.01 -0.53 10.31
CA GLY A 296 -5.03 -1.48 10.80
C GLY A 296 -5.20 -2.73 9.96
N LEU A 297 -4.58 -2.79 8.78
CA LEU A 297 -4.37 -4.06 8.08
C LEU A 297 -3.20 -4.83 8.71
N SER A 298 -3.30 -6.15 8.72
CA SER A 298 -2.12 -6.97 9.01
C SER A 298 -1.08 -6.73 7.92
N VAL A 299 0.19 -6.88 8.27
CA VAL A 299 1.32 -6.71 7.34
C VAL A 299 1.18 -7.62 6.11
N ASP A 300 0.46 -8.73 6.24
CA ASP A 300 0.22 -9.71 5.19
C ASP A 300 -0.85 -9.27 4.17
N LEU A 301 -1.66 -8.27 4.51
CA LEU A 301 -2.69 -7.72 3.65
C LEU A 301 -2.21 -6.44 2.95
N GLY A 302 -1.39 -5.60 3.58
CA GLY A 302 -0.88 -4.38 2.96
C GLY A 302 0.21 -4.62 1.90
N ASN A 303 0.41 -3.65 0.99
CA ASN A 303 1.54 -3.65 0.06
C ASN A 303 2.88 -3.44 0.80
N GLN A 304 3.55 -4.54 1.15
CA GLN A 304 4.78 -4.48 1.95
C GLN A 304 5.91 -3.69 1.28
N GLN A 305 5.95 -3.65 -0.05
CA GLN A 305 6.95 -2.87 -0.78
C GLN A 305 6.70 -1.38 -0.64
N GLN A 306 5.47 -0.91 -0.92
CA GLN A 306 5.11 0.50 -0.76
C GLN A 306 5.22 0.96 0.70
N MET A 307 4.83 0.12 1.65
CA MET A 307 5.00 0.41 3.08
C MET A 307 6.47 0.59 3.47
N ARG A 308 7.39 -0.20 2.88
CA ARG A 308 8.84 -0.05 3.10
C ARG A 308 9.38 1.21 2.44
N GLN A 309 9.04 1.47 1.19
CA GLN A 309 9.43 2.68 0.48
C GLN A 309 8.96 3.95 1.20
N TRP A 310 7.75 3.91 1.76
CA TRP A 310 7.24 4.97 2.61
C TRP A 310 8.04 5.14 3.89
N LEU A 311 8.36 4.03 4.57
CA LEU A 311 9.20 4.09 5.76
C LEU A 311 10.56 4.70 5.44
N ASP A 312 11.20 4.28 4.35
CA ASP A 312 12.48 4.82 3.90
C ASP A 312 12.38 6.32 3.61
N GLN A 313 11.33 6.76 2.90
CA GLN A 313 11.08 8.18 2.65
C GLN A 313 10.90 8.97 3.96
N THR A 314 10.13 8.46 4.93
CA THR A 314 9.95 9.16 6.21
C THR A 314 11.24 9.24 7.03
N LEU A 315 12.15 8.28 6.87
CA LEU A 315 13.47 8.31 7.51
C LEU A 315 14.37 9.36 6.85
N ASP A 316 14.37 9.41 5.52
CA ASP A 316 15.14 10.40 4.75
C ASP A 316 14.66 11.83 5.00
N ASP A 317 13.34 12.02 5.13
CA ASP A 317 12.73 13.31 5.46
C ASP A 317 12.91 13.69 6.95
N GLY A 318 13.50 12.81 7.76
CA GLY A 318 13.80 13.07 9.17
C GLY A 318 12.56 13.08 10.08
N LEU A 319 11.50 12.37 9.69
CA LEU A 319 10.25 12.34 10.45
C LEU A 319 10.48 11.65 11.81
N PRO A 320 10.15 12.31 12.94
CA PRO A 320 10.42 11.75 14.25
C PRO A 320 9.50 10.57 14.56
N ARG A 321 9.98 9.61 15.36
CA ARG A 321 9.21 8.43 15.78
C ARG A 321 7.94 8.76 16.56
N SER A 322 7.87 9.94 17.17
CA SER A 322 6.68 10.46 17.87
C SER A 322 5.57 10.94 16.92
N ALA A 323 5.83 11.00 15.61
CA ALA A 323 4.83 11.40 14.63
C ALA A 323 3.66 10.42 14.59
N THR A 324 2.47 10.99 14.72
CA THR A 324 1.20 10.27 14.71
C THR A 324 0.71 10.18 13.27
N ARG A 325 0.67 8.96 12.70
CA ARG A 325 0.38 8.67 11.28
C ARG A 325 -1.04 8.15 11.07
N TRP A 326 -1.79 8.69 10.10
CA TRP A 326 -3.20 8.31 9.88
C TRP A 326 -3.66 8.30 8.39
N ARG A 327 -4.72 7.51 8.14
CA ARG A 327 -5.17 6.83 6.89
C ARG A 327 -6.13 7.58 5.91
N LYS A 328 -6.06 7.32 4.59
CA LYS A 328 -7.19 7.46 3.61
C LYS A 328 -7.39 6.18 2.75
N ARG A 329 -8.52 6.05 2.02
CA ARG A 329 -8.75 5.06 0.94
C ARG A 329 -9.05 5.80 -0.38
N ALA A 330 -8.45 5.38 -1.49
CA ALA A 330 -8.82 5.75 -2.86
C ALA A 330 -10.24 5.29 -3.25
N ALA A 331 -10.91 6.08 -4.11
CA ALA A 331 -12.25 5.75 -4.60
C ALA A 331 -12.39 5.79 -6.16
N LEU A 332 -13.26 4.93 -6.72
CA LEU A 332 -13.36 4.53 -8.15
C LEU A 332 -14.15 5.56 -8.97
N CYS A 333 -13.72 5.74 -10.22
CA CYS A 333 -14.54 6.30 -11.30
C CYS A 333 -15.51 5.25 -11.87
N ASN A 334 -16.72 5.64 -12.24
CA ASN A 334 -17.63 4.81 -13.03
C ASN A 334 -17.81 5.41 -14.44
N GLU A 335 -17.44 4.65 -15.46
CA GLU A 335 -17.82 4.89 -16.86
C GLU A 335 -19.23 4.34 -17.11
N SER A 336 -20.27 5.03 -16.68
CA SER A 336 -21.63 4.74 -17.15
C SER A 336 -22.52 5.98 -17.20
N SER A 337 -22.11 6.96 -18.00
CA SER A 337 -22.98 8.09 -18.38
C SER A 337 -22.84 8.45 -19.86
N VAL A 338 -22.75 7.44 -20.74
CA VAL A 338 -23.07 7.60 -22.17
C VAL A 338 -23.92 6.42 -22.64
N LYS A 339 -25.24 6.58 -22.54
CA LYS A 339 -26.19 6.42 -23.65
C LYS A 339 -27.60 6.83 -23.20
N LYS A 340 -28.00 8.03 -23.61
CA LYS A 340 -29.41 8.34 -23.90
C LYS A 340 -29.86 7.46 -25.07
N ASN A 341 -30.99 6.78 -24.90
CA ASN A 341 -32.14 6.70 -25.81
C ASN A 341 -33.25 5.96 -25.02
N LYS A 342 -34.43 6.56 -24.77
CA LYS A 342 -35.61 6.55 -25.67
C LYS A 342 -35.87 5.11 -26.14
N ASP A 343 -36.88 4.41 -25.64
CA ASP A 343 -38.31 4.62 -25.91
C ASP A 343 -39.15 3.68 -25.01
N ASP A 344 -40.43 4.06 -24.86
CA ASP A 344 -41.58 3.44 -24.17
C ASP A 344 -41.64 3.40 -22.63
#